data_AF-A0A0D2HT38-F1
#
_entry.id   AF-A0A0D2HT38-F1
#
_cell.length_a   1.000
_cell.length_b   1.000
_cell.length_c   1.000
_cell.angle_alpha   90.00
_cell.angle_beta   90.00
_cell.angle_gamma   90.00
#
_symmetry.space_group_name_H-M   'P 1'
#
loop_
_entity.id
_entity.type
_entity.pdbx_description
1 polymer ?
#
loop_
_entity_poly.entity_id
_entity_poly.type
_entity_poly.pdbx_seq_one_letter_code
_entity_poly.pdbx_strand_id
1 'polypeptide(L)'
;MLPSFHGNGKDTDYQVTLSKFTESALLARGTIYTNAVSDKVFISDLLNYMRDNYCVNNSRIYASGKSIGGGLVDELACSPGHGGDFAALAMDAAAIYTETDGCGCRPARSPIPILELHGTNDNTVNYNGDTSHGAPLPASARTQNVGDSQ
;
A
#
# COMPACT_ATOMS: atom_id res chain seq x y z
N MET A 1 3.87 10.92 10.12
CA MET A 1 3.59 11.11 8.67
C MET A 1 2.70 9.96 8.19
N LEU A 2 1.77 10.21 7.27
CA LEU A 2 0.89 9.19 6.69
C LEU A 2 0.70 9.41 5.18
N PRO A 3 1.54 8.82 4.30
CA PRO A 3 1.21 8.67 2.89
C PRO A 3 -0.07 7.85 2.68
N SER A 4 -0.88 8.28 1.72
CA SER A 4 -2.13 7.60 1.29
C SER A 4 -2.17 7.41 -0.22
N PHE A 5 -2.51 6.21 -0.69
CA PHE A 5 -2.45 5.81 -2.11
C PHE A 5 -3.83 5.45 -2.66
N HIS A 6 -4.20 6.03 -3.83
CA HIS A 6 -5.55 5.91 -4.36
C HIS A 6 -5.73 4.70 -5.27
N GLY A 7 -7.00 4.37 -5.52
CA GLY A 7 -7.42 3.40 -6.52
C GLY A 7 -7.19 3.87 -7.97
N ASN A 8 -7.44 2.98 -8.93
CA ASN A 8 -7.36 3.30 -10.35
C ASN A 8 -8.37 4.43 -10.75
N GLY A 9 -7.98 5.28 -11.70
CA GLY A 9 -8.82 6.38 -12.20
C GLY A 9 -9.10 7.50 -11.20
N LYS A 10 -8.35 7.54 -10.10
CA LYS A 10 -8.39 8.62 -9.09
C LYS A 10 -7.13 9.46 -9.17
N ASP A 11 -7.18 10.62 -8.54
CA ASP A 11 -6.05 11.51 -8.40
C ASP A 11 -5.89 11.96 -6.94
N THR A 12 -4.94 12.86 -6.77
CA THR A 12 -4.54 13.44 -5.50
C THR A 12 -5.60 14.37 -4.92
N ASP A 13 -6.35 15.07 -5.78
CA ASP A 13 -7.41 15.97 -5.35
C ASP A 13 -8.60 15.19 -4.77
N TYR A 14 -8.90 14.04 -5.38
CA TYR A 14 -9.84 13.07 -4.86
C TYR A 14 -9.42 12.53 -3.48
N GLN A 15 -8.14 12.20 -3.31
CA GLN A 15 -7.57 11.73 -2.04
C GLN A 15 -7.69 12.78 -0.92
N VAL A 16 -7.33 14.04 -1.21
CA VAL A 16 -7.41 15.14 -0.24
C VAL A 16 -8.87 15.37 0.19
N THR A 17 -9.80 15.34 -0.76
CA THR A 17 -11.23 15.55 -0.49
C THR A 17 -11.81 14.51 0.47
N LEU A 18 -11.45 13.23 0.29
CA LEU A 18 -11.97 12.14 1.12
C LEU A 18 -11.27 12.01 2.47
N SER A 19 -9.94 12.11 2.45
CA SER A 19 -9.14 11.91 3.66
C SER A 19 -9.22 13.08 4.64
N LYS A 20 -9.56 14.29 4.14
CA LYS A 20 -9.54 15.56 4.89
C LYS A 20 -8.18 15.86 5.55
N PHE A 21 -7.10 15.20 5.13
CA PHE A 21 -5.76 15.51 5.61
C PHE A 21 -5.32 16.86 5.02
N THR A 22 -5.09 17.83 5.90
CA THR A 22 -4.64 19.17 5.54
C THR A 22 -3.13 19.20 5.39
N GLU A 23 -2.60 18.77 4.24
CA GLU A 23 -1.40 19.34 3.60
C GLU A 23 -1.06 18.54 2.34
N SER A 24 -1.07 19.23 1.20
CA SER A 24 -0.76 18.75 -0.15
C SER A 24 0.73 18.61 -0.43
N ALA A 25 1.57 18.44 0.59
CA ALA A 25 3.01 18.65 0.46
C ALA A 25 3.73 17.60 -0.38
N LEU A 26 3.16 16.42 -0.67
CA LEU A 26 3.83 15.45 -1.54
C LEU A 26 2.80 14.51 -2.21
N LEU A 27 2.42 14.88 -3.43
CA LEU A 27 1.45 14.18 -4.25
C LEU A 27 2.19 13.21 -5.19
N ALA A 28 2.12 11.92 -4.88
CA ALA A 28 2.66 10.85 -5.71
C ALA A 28 1.59 10.32 -6.67
N ARG A 29 1.80 10.49 -7.98
CA ARG A 29 1.02 9.81 -9.02
C ARG A 29 1.69 8.47 -9.33
N GLY A 30 1.29 7.40 -8.63
CA GLY A 30 1.73 6.04 -8.92
C GLY A 30 0.69 5.31 -9.77
N THR A 31 1.04 4.96 -11.00
CA THR A 31 0.34 3.91 -11.75
C THR A 31 1.17 2.65 -11.64
N ILE A 32 0.63 1.60 -11.02
CA ILE A 32 1.29 0.29 -10.80
C ILE A 32 1.72 -0.41 -12.13
N TYR A 33 1.44 0.19 -13.29
CA TYR A 33 1.61 -0.44 -14.61
C TYR A 33 2.46 0.31 -15.63
N THR A 34 3.28 1.30 -15.27
CA THR A 34 4.13 1.98 -16.27
C THR A 34 5.60 2.07 -15.84
N ASN A 35 6.44 1.24 -16.48
CA ASN A 35 7.91 1.29 -16.53
C ASN A 35 8.42 2.75 -16.63
N ALA A 36 9.26 3.29 -15.74
CA ALA A 36 10.68 2.94 -15.56
C ALA A 36 11.22 3.17 -14.12
N VAL A 37 10.36 3.52 -13.15
CA VAL A 37 10.73 3.79 -11.75
C VAL A 37 9.90 2.86 -10.86
N SER A 38 10.55 2.17 -9.93
CA SER A 38 9.84 1.36 -8.93
C SER A 38 9.09 2.28 -7.96
N ASP A 39 7.78 2.10 -7.81
CA ASP A 39 6.96 2.86 -6.84
C ASP A 39 7.52 2.74 -5.41
N LYS A 40 8.11 1.60 -5.06
CA LYS A 40 8.76 1.37 -3.76
C LYS A 40 10.00 2.26 -3.57
N VAL A 41 10.80 2.43 -4.63
CA VAL A 41 11.97 3.34 -4.63
C VAL A 41 11.50 4.79 -4.54
N PHE A 42 10.50 5.18 -5.33
CA PHE A 42 9.93 6.51 -5.27
C PHE A 42 9.43 6.84 -3.85
N ILE A 43 8.73 5.91 -3.18
CA ILE A 43 8.26 6.10 -1.80
C ILE A 43 9.44 6.22 -0.83
N SER A 44 10.52 5.47 -1.02
CA SER A 44 11.72 5.60 -0.18
C SER A 44 12.35 6.99 -0.31
N ASP A 45 12.49 7.47 -1.55
CA ASP A 45 13.01 8.81 -1.84
C ASP A 45 12.09 9.89 -1.25
N LEU A 46 10.78 9.69 -1.33
CA LEU A 46 9.75 10.53 -0.73
C LEU A 46 9.94 10.66 0.80
N LEU A 47 10.10 9.53 1.48
CA LEU A 47 10.28 9.50 2.93
C LEU A 47 11.60 10.16 3.33
N ASN A 48 12.68 9.93 2.58
CA ASN A 48 13.96 10.57 2.81
C ASN A 48 13.88 12.08 2.63
N TYR A 49 13.27 12.55 1.54
CA TYR A 49 13.01 13.97 1.35
C TYR A 49 12.23 14.58 2.53
N MET A 50 11.17 13.91 3.00
CA MET A 50 10.39 14.39 4.13
C MET A 50 11.19 14.43 5.44
N ARG A 51 12.06 13.45 5.68
CA ARG A 51 12.97 13.41 6.83
C ARG A 51 13.98 14.55 6.80
N ASP A 52 14.49 14.88 5.62
CA ASP A 52 15.51 15.91 5.44
C ASP A 52 14.95 17.33 5.56
N ASN A 53 13.68 17.52 5.20
CA ASN A 53 13.06 18.85 5.11
C ASN A 53 12.08 19.17 6.25
N TYR A 54 11.63 18.17 7.01
CA TYR A 54 10.63 18.35 8.06
C TYR A 54 10.94 17.53 9.32
N CYS A 55 10.32 17.91 10.45
CA CYS A 55 10.45 17.17 11.71
C CYS A 55 9.58 15.89 11.69
N VAL A 56 10.04 14.87 10.97
CA VAL A 56 9.38 13.56 10.92
C VAL A 56 9.81 12.70 12.10
N ASN A 57 8.84 12.19 12.86
CA ASN A 57 9.10 11.12 13.83
C ASN A 57 9.13 9.77 13.10
N ASN A 58 10.31 9.20 12.92
CA ASN A 58 10.52 7.92 12.22
C ASN A 58 9.78 6.74 12.87
N SER A 59 9.46 6.81 14.15
CA SER A 59 8.65 5.78 14.84
C SER A 59 7.14 5.96 14.64
N ARG A 60 6.71 6.97 13.87
CA ARG A 60 5.30 7.33 13.61
C ARG A 60 5.06 7.65 12.13
N ILE A 61 5.65 6.84 11.26
CA ILE A 61 5.36 6.83 9.82
C ILE A 61 4.39 5.67 9.57
N TYR A 62 3.31 5.94 8.85
CA TYR A 62 2.25 4.98 8.55
C TYR A 62 2.00 5.02 7.04
N ALA A 63 1.41 3.97 6.47
CA ALA A 63 0.94 4.01 5.08
C ALA A 63 -0.50 3.54 5.01
N SER A 64 -1.27 4.13 4.09
CA SER A 64 -2.62 3.67 3.81
C SER A 64 -2.94 3.64 2.33
N GLY A 65 -3.85 2.76 1.91
CA GLY A 65 -4.15 2.60 0.49
C GLY A 65 -5.50 1.97 0.24
N LYS A 66 -6.11 2.33 -0.89
CA LYS A 66 -7.37 1.75 -1.35
C LYS A 66 -7.23 1.07 -2.70
N SER A 67 -7.85 -0.10 -2.90
CA SER A 67 -7.86 -0.79 -4.19
C SER A 67 -6.44 -1.06 -4.67
N ILE A 68 -6.07 -0.63 -5.88
CA ILE A 68 -4.70 -0.77 -6.38
C ILE A 68 -3.67 -0.08 -5.49
N GLY A 69 -4.02 1.06 -4.87
CA GLY A 69 -3.18 1.72 -3.88
C GLY A 69 -3.04 0.92 -2.58
N GLY A 70 -4.02 0.08 -2.24
CA GLY A 70 -3.91 -0.89 -1.16
C GLY A 70 -2.92 -2.00 -1.51
N GLY A 71 -2.92 -2.48 -2.76
CA GLY A 71 -1.90 -3.42 -3.26
C GLY A 71 -0.48 -2.86 -3.18
N LEU A 72 -0.29 -1.56 -3.46
CA LEU A 72 1.02 -0.91 -3.25
C LEU A 72 1.44 -0.88 -1.78
N VAL A 73 0.49 -0.69 -0.86
CA VAL A 73 0.77 -0.73 0.58
C VAL A 73 1.19 -2.13 1.03
N ASP A 74 0.56 -3.17 0.49
CA ASP A 74 0.96 -4.56 0.72
C ASP A 74 2.38 -4.84 0.20
N GLU A 75 2.70 -4.38 -1.01
CA GLU A 75 4.05 -4.46 -1.61
C GLU A 75 5.14 -3.79 -0.75
N LEU A 76 4.81 -2.67 -0.08
CA LEU A 76 5.72 -2.03 0.88
C LEU A 76 5.87 -2.89 2.14
N ALA A 77 4.76 -3.41 2.68
CA ALA A 77 4.77 -4.24 3.88
C ALA A 77 5.61 -5.51 3.68
N CYS A 78 5.46 -6.14 2.52
CA CYS A 78 6.15 -7.35 2.12
C CYS A 78 7.60 -7.13 1.66
N SER A 79 8.06 -5.89 1.54
CA SER A 79 9.43 -5.61 1.13
C SER A 79 10.38 -5.53 2.34
N PRO A 80 11.52 -6.25 2.31
CA PRO A 80 12.50 -6.18 3.40
C PRO A 80 13.23 -4.85 3.43
N GLY A 81 13.33 -4.17 2.27
CA GLY A 81 14.02 -2.88 2.15
C GLY A 81 13.14 -1.66 2.42
N HIS A 82 11.81 -1.81 2.36
CA HIS A 82 10.87 -0.68 2.45
C HIS A 82 9.90 -0.79 3.62
N GLY A 83 9.51 -2.00 4.03
CA GLY A 83 8.56 -2.21 5.13
C GLY A 83 9.06 -1.71 6.49
N GLY A 84 10.38 -1.61 6.66
CA GLY A 84 11.02 -1.14 7.90
C GLY A 84 10.77 0.34 8.19
N ASP A 85 10.36 1.12 7.18
CA ASP A 85 10.05 2.53 7.35
C ASP A 85 8.70 2.78 8.04
N PHE A 86 7.84 1.76 8.14
CA PHE A 86 6.46 1.92 8.58
C PHE A 86 6.21 1.31 9.96
N ALA A 87 5.57 2.09 10.84
CA ALA A 87 5.11 1.68 12.15
C ALA A 87 3.86 0.78 12.07
N ALA A 88 2.94 1.08 11.14
CA ALA A 88 1.78 0.27 10.80
C ALA A 88 1.25 0.64 9.40
N LEU A 89 0.46 -0.26 8.81
CA LEU A 89 -0.15 -0.07 7.50
C LEU A 89 -1.66 -0.35 7.53
N ALA A 90 -2.44 0.35 6.71
CA ALA A 90 -3.89 0.21 6.64
C ALA A 90 -4.39 0.14 5.19
N MET A 91 -5.26 -0.80 4.88
CA MET A 91 -5.68 -1.11 3.53
C MET A 91 -7.19 -1.23 3.44
N ASP A 92 -7.80 -0.64 2.40
CA ASP A 92 -9.22 -0.73 2.10
C ASP A 92 -9.45 -1.31 0.70
N ALA A 93 -10.21 -2.40 0.62
CA ALA A 93 -10.54 -3.09 -0.62
C ALA A 93 -9.30 -3.39 -1.49
N ALA A 94 -8.19 -3.81 -0.88
CA ALA A 94 -6.89 -3.88 -1.54
C ALA A 94 -6.84 -4.95 -2.65
N ALA A 95 -6.25 -4.59 -3.80
CA ALA A 95 -5.94 -5.55 -4.85
C ALA A 95 -4.56 -6.16 -4.59
N ILE A 96 -4.53 -7.24 -3.80
CA ILE A 96 -3.30 -7.93 -3.40
C ILE A 96 -3.01 -9.07 -4.38
N TYR A 97 -1.89 -9.00 -5.08
CA TYR A 97 -1.51 -9.99 -6.09
C TYR A 97 -0.49 -10.96 -5.51
N THR A 98 -0.72 -12.27 -5.66
CA THR A 98 0.13 -13.28 -5.01
C THR A 98 1.44 -13.60 -5.75
N GLU A 99 1.67 -13.03 -6.93
CA GLU A 99 2.73 -13.48 -7.87
C GLU A 99 3.44 -12.32 -8.60
N THR A 100 3.53 -11.13 -8.01
CA THR A 100 4.02 -9.94 -8.72
C THR A 100 5.54 -9.91 -8.94
N ASP A 101 6.35 -10.52 -8.08
CA ASP A 101 7.82 -10.47 -8.19
C ASP A 101 8.57 -11.81 -8.03
N GLY A 102 7.84 -12.93 -7.81
CA GLY A 102 8.42 -14.27 -7.64
C GLY A 102 9.33 -14.45 -6.41
N CYS A 103 9.44 -13.42 -5.55
CA CYS A 103 10.34 -13.42 -4.39
C CYS A 103 9.63 -13.72 -3.06
N GLY A 104 8.29 -13.79 -3.10
CA GLY A 104 7.45 -14.00 -1.93
C GLY A 104 7.46 -12.80 -0.97
N CYS A 105 6.46 -12.73 -0.10
CA CYS A 105 6.39 -11.69 0.91
C CYS A 105 7.51 -11.85 1.96
N ARG A 106 8.37 -10.84 2.11
CA ARG A 106 9.54 -10.86 3.00
C ARG A 106 9.60 -9.57 3.83
N PRO A 107 8.77 -9.44 4.87
CA PRO A 107 8.69 -8.21 5.63
C PRO A 107 10.01 -7.86 6.34
N ALA A 108 10.29 -6.57 6.48
CA ALA A 108 11.47 -6.10 7.22
C ALA A 108 11.44 -6.48 8.71
N ARG A 109 10.25 -6.71 9.26
CA ARG A 109 10.02 -7.20 10.63
C ARG A 109 8.69 -7.96 10.70
N SER A 110 8.64 -8.97 11.56
CA SER A 110 7.39 -9.66 11.91
C SER A 110 7.21 -9.70 13.44
N PRO A 111 6.04 -9.31 13.98
CA PRO A 111 4.88 -8.80 13.25
C PRO A 111 5.05 -7.33 12.83
N ILE A 112 4.45 -6.96 11.69
CA ILE A 112 4.14 -5.56 11.35
C ILE A 112 2.63 -5.35 11.53
N PRO A 113 2.18 -4.31 12.27
CA PRO A 113 0.75 -4.08 12.43
C PRO A 113 0.09 -3.71 11.10
N ILE A 114 -0.95 -4.46 10.73
CA ILE A 114 -1.75 -4.26 9.53
C ILE A 114 -3.23 -4.19 9.92
N LEU A 115 -3.95 -3.24 9.32
CA LEU A 115 -5.42 -3.19 9.31
C LEU A 115 -5.90 -3.39 7.88
N GLU A 116 -6.68 -4.43 7.61
CA GLU A 116 -7.35 -4.65 6.32
C GLU A 116 -8.86 -4.52 6.50
N LEU A 117 -9.50 -3.75 5.62
CA LEU A 117 -10.94 -3.61 5.50
C LEU A 117 -11.34 -4.01 4.08
N HIS A 118 -12.35 -4.88 3.94
CA HIS A 118 -12.83 -5.30 2.63
C HIS A 118 -14.34 -5.54 2.65
N GLY A 119 -15.05 -4.99 1.68
CA GLY A 119 -16.49 -5.16 1.57
C GLY A 119 -16.86 -6.53 1.02
N THR A 120 -17.72 -7.28 1.70
CA THR A 120 -18.15 -8.62 1.24
C THR A 120 -18.93 -8.62 -0.08
N ASN A 121 -19.47 -7.45 -0.48
CA ASN A 121 -20.20 -7.24 -1.74
C ASN A 121 -19.38 -6.40 -2.75
N ASP A 122 -18.05 -6.34 -2.61
CA ASP A 122 -17.21 -5.64 -3.58
C ASP A 122 -17.19 -6.41 -4.91
N ASN A 123 -17.75 -5.78 -5.95
CA ASN A 123 -17.80 -6.33 -7.32
C ASN A 123 -16.62 -5.89 -8.20
N THR A 124 -15.70 -5.11 -7.64
CA THR A 124 -14.49 -4.61 -8.33
C THR A 124 -13.26 -5.38 -7.90
N VAL A 125 -13.05 -5.59 -6.60
CA VAL A 125 -12.02 -6.48 -6.07
C VAL A 125 -12.76 -7.50 -5.21
N ASN A 126 -12.98 -8.71 -5.73
CA ASN A 126 -13.92 -9.62 -5.08
C ASN A 126 -13.38 -10.09 -3.72
N TYR A 127 -14.20 -9.96 -2.67
CA TYR A 127 -13.86 -10.43 -1.32
C TYR A 127 -13.43 -11.91 -1.28
N ASN A 128 -14.04 -12.74 -2.13
CA ASN A 128 -13.74 -14.16 -2.23
C ASN A 128 -12.58 -14.49 -3.17
N GLY A 129 -11.92 -13.47 -3.72
CA GLY A 129 -10.91 -13.59 -4.76
C GLY A 129 -11.52 -13.68 -6.16
N ASP A 130 -10.71 -13.35 -7.16
CA ASP A 130 -11.08 -13.44 -8.57
C ASP A 130 -9.84 -13.54 -9.46
N THR A 131 -10.06 -13.68 -10.78
CA THR A 131 -8.99 -13.72 -11.79
C THR A 131 -9.21 -12.67 -12.89
N SER A 132 -10.04 -11.64 -12.65
CA SER A 132 -10.42 -10.67 -13.68
C SER A 132 -9.41 -9.55 -13.90
N HIS A 133 -8.36 -9.46 -13.08
CA HIS A 133 -7.42 -8.33 -13.06
C HIS A 133 -6.03 -8.65 -13.65
N GLY A 134 -5.94 -9.63 -14.54
CA GLY A 134 -4.69 -10.00 -15.22
C GLY A 134 -3.74 -10.88 -14.40
N ALA A 135 -4.00 -11.04 -13.10
CA ALA A 135 -3.37 -12.01 -12.21
C ALA A 135 -4.39 -12.44 -11.13
N PRO A 136 -4.23 -13.62 -10.49
CA PRO A 136 -5.11 -14.06 -9.42
C PRO A 136 -5.07 -13.11 -8.22
N LEU A 137 -6.25 -12.76 -7.72
CA LEU A 137 -6.43 -12.13 -6.43
C LEU A 137 -6.93 -13.19 -5.44
N PRO A 138 -6.27 -13.39 -4.28
CA PRO A 138 -6.74 -14.30 -3.27
C PRO A 138 -8.01 -13.74 -2.60
N ALA A 139 -8.75 -14.60 -1.90
CA ALA A 139 -9.80 -14.11 -1.02
C ALA A 139 -9.19 -13.25 0.10
N SER A 140 -9.85 -12.17 0.49
CA SER A 140 -9.38 -11.28 1.57
C SER A 140 -9.23 -12.02 2.91
N ALA A 141 -9.98 -13.09 3.13
CA ALA A 141 -9.84 -13.95 4.31
C ALA A 141 -8.64 -14.93 4.24
N ARG A 142 -7.95 -14.98 3.09
CA ARG A 142 -6.79 -15.85 2.82
C ARG A 142 -5.56 -15.06 2.38
N THR A 143 -5.60 -13.74 2.39
CA THR A 143 -4.44 -12.92 2.10
C THR A 143 -3.37 -13.27 3.13
N GLN A 144 -2.20 -13.72 2.66
CA GLN A 144 -1.05 -13.90 3.53
C GLN A 144 -0.49 -12.52 3.86
N ASN A 145 -1.24 -11.76 4.65
CA ASN A 145 -0.78 -10.50 5.16
C ASN A 145 0.45 -10.77 6.04
N VAL A 146 1.35 -9.80 6.11
CA VAL A 146 2.54 -9.88 6.96
C VAL A 146 2.22 -10.26 8.43
N GLY A 147 1.01 -9.93 8.89
CA GLY A 147 0.50 -10.30 10.22
C GLY A 147 0.22 -11.78 10.44
N ASP A 148 0.07 -12.57 9.37
CA ASP A 148 -0.26 -14.00 9.39
C ASP A 148 0.95 -14.88 9.04
N SER A 149 2.16 -14.30 9.01
CA SER A 149 3.39 -15.06 8.81
C SER A 149 3.60 -16.06 9.96
N GLN A 150 3.69 -17.35 9.59
CA GLN A 150 3.99 -18.47 10.49
C GLN A 150 5.39 -18.40 11.11
#